data_AF-A0A9C6WH23-F1
#
_entry.id   AF-A0A9C6WH23-F1
#
_cell.length_a   1.000
_cell.length_b   1.000
_cell.length_c   1.000
_cell.angle_alpha   90.00
_cell.angle_beta   90.00
_cell.angle_gamma   90.00
#
_symmetry.space_group_name_H-M   'P 1'
#
loop_
_entity.id
_entity.type
_entity.pdbx_description
1 polymer ?
#
loop_
_entity_poly.entity_id
_entity_poly.type
_entity_poly.pdbx_seq_one_letter_code
_entity_poly.pdbx_strand_id
1 'polypeptide(L)'
;MANKVVTGVRFVKKNRIFHLQIQQGQLLPRGAINESTVEWVPIDDFKITDPDVCDGVDYHSLSHQERGIDLDEISTLDGQASVVTGLRLRVLSGRLNLITTKQ
;
A
#
# COMPACT_ATOMS: atom_id res chain seq x y z
N MET A 1 14.46 10.38 -13.47
CA MET A 1 13.56 9.40 -12.82
C MET A 1 12.20 9.52 -13.51
N ALA A 2 11.53 8.40 -13.81
CA ALA A 2 10.20 8.43 -14.43
C ALA A 2 9.13 8.47 -13.34
N ASN A 3 8.10 9.31 -13.51
CA ASN A 3 6.96 9.35 -12.61
C ASN A 3 6.16 8.04 -12.75
N LYS A 4 6.04 7.30 -11.64
CA LYS A 4 5.26 6.07 -11.58
C LYS A 4 4.01 6.27 -10.75
N VAL A 5 2.96 5.55 -11.11
CA VAL A 5 1.68 5.52 -10.41
C VAL A 5 1.35 4.09 -10.01
N VAL A 6 0.50 3.94 -9.00
CA VAL A 6 -0.01 2.63 -8.58
C VAL A 6 -1.03 2.13 -9.60
N THR A 7 -0.81 0.92 -10.11
CA THR A 7 -1.69 0.27 -11.11
C THR A 7 -2.42 -0.94 -10.54
N GLY A 8 -1.98 -1.46 -9.40
CA GLY A 8 -2.56 -2.65 -8.77
C GLY A 8 -2.10 -2.82 -7.32
N VAL A 9 -2.86 -3.62 -6.55
CA VAL A 9 -2.62 -3.88 -5.13
C VAL A 9 -2.93 -5.34 -4.83
N ARG A 10 -2.11 -5.96 -3.99
CA ARG A 10 -2.39 -7.31 -3.46
C ARG A 10 -1.84 -7.48 -2.05
N PHE A 11 -2.37 -8.47 -1.34
CA PHE A 11 -1.77 -8.96 -0.12
C PHE A 11 -0.78 -10.09 -0.40
N VAL A 12 0.39 -10.03 0.22
CA VAL A 12 1.37 -11.13 0.22
C VAL A 12 1.66 -11.54 1.65
N LYS A 13 1.48 -12.82 1.98
CA LYS A 13 1.81 -13.36 3.29
C LYS A 13 3.25 -13.87 3.29
N LYS A 14 4.12 -13.28 4.13
CA LYS A 14 5.50 -13.74 4.31
C LYS A 14 5.98 -13.40 5.73
N ASN A 15 6.82 -14.24 6.33
CA ASN A 15 7.38 -14.03 7.68
C ASN A 15 6.32 -13.72 8.75
N ARG A 16 5.15 -14.38 8.66
CA ARG A 16 3.97 -14.18 9.52
C ARG A 16 3.31 -12.80 9.43
N ILE A 17 3.65 -12.00 8.41
CA ILE A 17 3.09 -10.67 8.15
C ILE A 17 2.27 -10.71 6.86
N PHE A 18 1.16 -9.97 6.83
CA PHE A 18 0.44 -9.65 5.60
C PHE A 18 0.96 -8.32 5.07
N HIS A 19 1.73 -8.37 3.98
CA HIS A 19 2.28 -7.19 3.32
C HIS A 19 1.28 -6.64 2.32
N LEU A 20 1.12 -5.31 2.29
CA LEU A 20 0.41 -4.62 1.22
C LEU A 20 1.42 -4.35 0.09
N GLN A 21 1.33 -5.13 -0.99
CA GLN A 21 2.21 -4.98 -2.13
C GLN A 21 1.53 -4.20 -3.25
N ILE A 22 2.26 -3.25 -3.84
CA ILE A 22 1.77 -2.44 -4.96
C ILE A 22 2.42 -2.86 -6.27
N GLN A 23 1.65 -2.71 -7.34
CA GLN A 23 2.15 -2.71 -8.70
C GLN A 23 2.28 -1.26 -9.16
N GLN A 24 3.38 -0.94 -9.84
CA GLN A 24 3.67 0.40 -10.33
C GLN A 24 3.92 0.38 -11.84
N GLY A 25 3.61 1.48 -12.52
CA GLY A 25 3.90 1.69 -13.93
C GLY A 25 4.13 3.15 -14.26
N GLN A 26 4.87 3.45 -15.32
CA GLN A 26 5.09 4.82 -15.79
C GLN A 26 3.79 5.42 -16.32
N LEU A 27 3.44 6.59 -15.82
CA LEU A 27 2.31 7.38 -16.33
C LEU A 27 2.68 8.06 -17.65
N LEU A 28 1.86 7.87 -18.66
CA LEU A 28 1.92 8.52 -19.97
C LEU A 28 0.83 9.61 -20.07
N PRO A 29 0.89 10.48 -21.11
CA PRO A 29 -0.15 11.48 -21.32
C PRO A 29 -1.55 10.88 -21.32
N ARG A 30 -2.52 11.66 -20.80
CA ARG A 30 -3.95 11.29 -20.73
C ARG A 30 -4.25 10.05 -19.87
N GLY A 31 -3.38 9.72 -18.92
CA GLY A 31 -3.63 8.64 -17.97
C GLY A 31 -3.30 7.24 -18.50
N ALA A 32 -2.71 7.13 -19.69
CA ALA A 32 -2.25 5.84 -20.19
C ALA A 32 -1.08 5.33 -19.34
N ILE A 33 -0.95 4.01 -19.23
CA ILE A 33 0.16 3.35 -18.53
C ILE A 33 1.08 2.72 -19.57
N ASN A 34 2.39 2.88 -19.38
CA ASN A 34 3.36 2.14 -20.18
C ASN A 34 3.44 0.70 -19.64
N GLU A 35 2.71 -0.23 -20.27
CA GLU A 35 2.63 -1.65 -19.88
C GLU A 35 4.00 -2.34 -19.75
N SER A 36 5.00 -1.92 -20.55
CA SER A 36 6.35 -2.49 -20.48
C SER A 36 7.10 -2.16 -19.18
N THR A 37 6.62 -1.17 -18.43
CA THR A 37 7.22 -0.72 -17.16
C THR A 37 6.44 -1.21 -15.94
N VAL A 38 5.36 -1.96 -16.15
CA VAL A 38 4.48 -2.44 -15.09
C VAL A 38 5.17 -3.56 -14.33
N GLU A 39 5.36 -3.35 -13.03
CA GLU A 39 6.04 -4.31 -12.16
C GLU A 39 5.48 -4.28 -10.75
N TRP A 40 5.56 -5.41 -10.06
CA TRP A 40 5.30 -5.47 -8.62
C TRP A 40 6.52 -4.98 -7.86
N VAL A 41 6.33 -3.98 -6.98
CA VAL A 41 7.40 -3.52 -6.09
C VAL A 41 7.70 -4.63 -5.08
N PRO A 42 8.96 -5.08 -4.92
CA PRO A 42 9.30 -6.09 -3.92
C PRO A 42 8.83 -5.68 -2.52
N ILE A 43 8.35 -6.64 -1.73
CA ILE A 43 8.03 -6.40 -0.32
C ILE A 43 9.32 -6.36 0.50
N ASP A 44 9.30 -5.64 1.61
CA ASP A 44 10.38 -5.67 2.58
C ASP A 44 10.39 -7.02 3.31
N ASP A 45 11.46 -7.79 3.16
CA ASP A 45 11.56 -9.18 3.63
C ASP A 45 12.04 -9.28 5.09
N PHE A 46 11.56 -8.39 5.94
CA PHE A 46 11.89 -8.40 7.36
C PHE A 46 11.08 -9.48 8.11
N LYS A 47 11.58 -9.88 9.27
CA LYS A 47 10.91 -10.81 10.19
C LYS A 47 10.56 -10.07 11.48
N ILE A 48 9.47 -10.49 12.11
CA ILE A 48 9.06 -10.00 13.44
C ILE A 48 10.08 -10.28 14.56
N THR A 49 11.14 -11.04 14.27
CA THR A 49 12.22 -11.40 15.20
C THR A 49 13.52 -10.67 14.91
N ASP A 50 13.58 -9.84 13.87
CA ASP A 50 14.80 -9.11 13.53
C ASP A 50 15.06 -8.01 14.58
N PRO A 51 16.34 -7.73 14.95
CA PRO A 51 16.66 -6.90 16.11
C PRO A 51 16.08 -5.48 16.10
N ASP A 52 15.88 -4.89 14.92
CA ASP A 52 15.43 -3.51 14.74
C ASP A 52 13.97 -3.40 14.26
N VAL A 53 13.21 -4.51 14.32
CA VAL A 53 11.80 -4.56 13.89
C VAL A 53 10.88 -4.52 15.10
N CYS A 54 10.04 -3.50 15.19
CA CYS A 54 9.17 -3.23 16.32
C CYS A 54 7.68 -3.31 15.97
N ASP A 55 6.90 -3.97 16.84
CA ASP A 55 5.43 -3.92 16.78
C ASP A 55 4.92 -2.49 17.06
N GLY A 56 3.94 -2.06 16.28
CA GLY A 56 3.40 -0.70 16.27
C GLY A 56 4.22 0.30 15.45
N VAL A 57 5.41 -0.08 14.95
CA VAL A 57 6.28 0.75 14.11
C VAL A 57 6.38 0.18 12.71
N ASP A 58 6.96 -1.02 12.58
CA ASP A 58 7.21 -1.68 11.29
C ASP A 58 6.07 -2.61 10.89
N TYR A 59 5.38 -3.19 11.88
CA TYR A 59 4.22 -4.04 11.69
C TYR A 59 3.20 -3.82 12.81
N HIS A 60 2.01 -4.39 12.65
CA HIS A 60 0.99 -4.40 13.69
C HIS A 60 0.51 -5.84 13.93
N SER A 61 0.59 -6.30 15.18
CA SER A 61 0.05 -7.60 15.57
C SER A 61 -1.47 -7.58 15.66
N LEU A 62 -2.12 -8.45 14.88
CA LEU A 62 -3.58 -8.62 14.95
C LEU A 62 -3.98 -9.38 16.21
N SER A 63 -4.91 -8.82 16.98
CA SER A 63 -5.47 -9.44 18.18
C SER A 63 -6.97 -9.76 18.00
N HIS A 64 -7.60 -10.42 18.98
CA HIS A 64 -9.04 -10.65 18.89
C HIS A 64 -9.82 -9.32 18.83
N GLN A 65 -9.35 -8.29 19.51
CA GLN A 65 -10.02 -6.98 19.59
C GLN A 65 -9.56 -6.04 18.45
N GLU A 66 -8.36 -6.25 17.92
CA GLU A 66 -7.72 -5.36 16.96
C GLU A 66 -7.33 -6.14 15.69
N ARG A 67 -8.35 -6.49 14.88
CA ARG A 67 -8.17 -7.22 13.61
C ARG A 67 -9.07 -6.75 12.47
N GLY A 68 -9.83 -5.68 12.68
CA GLY A 68 -10.67 -5.10 11.64
C GLY A 68 -9.79 -4.46 10.57
N ILE A 69 -10.11 -4.71 9.30
CA ILE A 69 -9.45 -4.06 8.17
C ILE A 69 -10.53 -3.32 7.37
N ASP A 70 -10.31 -2.03 7.20
CA ASP A 70 -11.21 -1.12 6.49
C ASP A 70 -10.58 -0.83 5.13
N LEU A 71 -11.19 -1.44 4.11
CA LEU A 71 -10.83 -1.23 2.71
C LEU A 71 -11.78 -0.16 2.16
N ASP A 72 -11.31 1.08 2.16
CA ASP A 72 -12.10 2.21 1.72
C ASP A 72 -12.17 2.29 0.19
N GLU A 73 -13.31 2.77 -0.32
CA GLU A 73 -13.42 3.21 -1.70
C GLU A 73 -12.72 4.57 -1.84
N ILE A 74 -11.75 4.64 -2.75
CA ILE A 74 -11.01 5.87 -2.99
C ILE A 74 -11.68 6.61 -4.13
N SER A 75 -12.55 7.55 -3.79
CA SER A 75 -13.09 8.50 -4.76
C SER A 75 -12.20 9.74 -4.86
N THR A 76 -12.12 10.30 -6.06
CA THR A 76 -11.68 11.68 -6.26
C THR A 76 -12.91 12.56 -6.11
N LEU A 77 -13.20 12.98 -4.88
CA LEU A 77 -14.06 14.15 -4.68
C LEU A 77 -13.33 15.34 -5.32
N ASP A 78 -14.07 16.24 -5.96
CA ASP A 78 -13.63 17.59 -6.37
C ASP A 78 -13.25 17.81 -7.84
N GLY A 79 -13.42 16.82 -8.74
CA GLY A 79 -13.22 17.04 -10.18
C GLY A 79 -11.77 17.36 -10.60
N GLN A 80 -10.81 17.21 -9.66
CA GLN A 80 -9.39 17.33 -9.92
C GLN A 80 -8.83 15.98 -10.38
N ALA A 81 -8.16 15.99 -11.53
CA ALA A 81 -7.42 14.84 -12.02
C ALA A 81 -6.21 14.60 -11.12
N SER A 82 -6.32 13.63 -10.21
CA SER A 82 -5.23 13.18 -9.34
C SER A 82 -4.89 11.74 -9.63
N VAL A 83 -3.64 11.37 -9.36
CA VAL A 83 -3.16 9.99 -9.51
C VAL A 83 -2.68 9.45 -8.18
N VAL A 84 -2.90 8.15 -7.94
CA VAL A 84 -2.39 7.49 -6.74
C VAL A 84 -0.93 7.10 -6.97
N THR A 85 -0.05 7.58 -6.10
CA THR A 85 1.39 7.30 -6.14
C THR A 85 1.87 6.43 -4.99
N GLY A 86 1.02 6.20 -3.98
CA GLY A 86 1.37 5.37 -2.83
C GLY A 86 0.16 4.96 -2.00
N LEU A 87 0.37 3.95 -1.16
CA LEU A 87 -0.61 3.37 -0.25
C LEU A 87 0.05 3.04 1.08
N ARG A 88 -0.70 3.13 2.17
CA ARG A 88 -0.26 2.65 3.50
C ARG A 88 -1.44 2.17 4.32
N LEU A 89 -1.17 1.27 5.26
CA LEU A 89 -2.10 0.98 6.35
C LEU A 89 -1.82 1.92 7.52
N ARG A 90 -2.88 2.34 8.18
CA ARG A 90 -2.81 3.08 9.44
C ARG A 90 -3.70 2.40 10.46
N VAL A 91 -3.19 2.19 11.66
CA VAL A 91 -4.02 1.76 12.79
C VAL A 91 -4.76 2.97 13.36
N LEU A 92 -6.09 2.88 13.44
CA LEU A 92 -6.96 3.87 14.09
C LEU A 92 -8.00 3.12 14.91
N SER A 93 -8.01 3.33 16.23
CA SER A 93 -8.97 2.71 17.15
C SER A 93 -9.07 1.18 17.02
N GLY A 94 -7.94 0.49 16.87
CA GLY A 94 -7.87 -0.98 16.74
C GLY A 94 -8.28 -1.52 15.37
N ARG A 95 -8.44 -0.65 14.36
CA ARG A 95 -8.73 -1.04 12.97
C ARG A 95 -7.63 -0.56 12.04
N LEU A 96 -7.33 -1.36 11.02
CA LEU A 96 -6.38 -1.04 9.96
C LEU A 96 -7.11 -0.36 8.80
N ASN A 97 -6.82 0.91 8.57
CA ASN A 97 -7.42 1.70 7.49
C ASN A 97 -6.45 1.83 6.32
N LEU A 98 -6.95 1.67 5.10
CA LEU A 98 -6.20 1.93 3.89
C LEU A 98 -6.16 3.43 3.58
N ILE A 99 -4.96 4.00 3.44
CA ILE A 99 -4.76 5.41 3.09
C ILE A 99 -3.95 5.50 1.80
N THR A 100 -4.27 6.48 0.96
CA THR A 100 -3.57 6.76 -0.31
C THR A 100 -2.75 8.03 -0.24
N THR A 101 -1.68 8.07 -1.03
CA THR A 101 -0.97 9.30 -1.39
C THR A 101 -1.36 9.66 -2.81
N LYS A 102 -1.85 10.88 -3.00
CA LYS A 102 -2.31 11.42 -4.27
C LYS A 102 -1.43 12.60 -4.69
N GLN A 103 -1.19 12.75 -5.98
CA GLN A 103 -0.50 13.88 -6.61
C GLN A 103 -1.33 14.45 -7.76
#